data_AF-J9B3M0-F1
#
_entry.id   AF-J9B3M0-F1
#
_cell.length_a   1.000
_cell.length_b   1.000
_cell.length_c   1.000
_cell.angle_alpha   90.00
_cell.angle_beta   90.00
_cell.angle_gamma   90.00
#
_symmetry.space_group_name_H-M   'P 1'
#
loop_
_entity.id
_entity.type
_entity.pdbx_description
1 polymer ?
#
loop_
_entity_poly.entity_id
_entity_poly.type
_entity_poly.pdbx_seq_one_letter_code
_entity_poly.pdbx_strand_id
1 'polypeptide(L)'
;MGSKNGASPKDDTVGLAKSLTLFNGISIIVGCIIGSGIFVSPTGVQEKAGSVGLSLIVWVACGLFAAVGAYCYAELGTLIHKSGGDYAYIMESFGPFLAFIRLWVEAVVVRPCTCTVVALTFAIYMLRPFYPNCEPPAELPALLATVLLVILTAINCMSIRLATFVQDFFTVAKLFALCLIIGTGAVLLISGKPQYRESFENIFENTTPDVGTASLAFYSGLFAYQGWNYLNFIVEELQNPRRNLPLAIAISCTVCTVIYTLTNVALYTVITPDDMLSSPAVAVEFANKTFGPFAFVMPIFVACSTIGSANGVIFTSSRLFYVGAREGHMPLVLTMINKNTRTPIPAVIFTGLLSIAFLSLSNNIFSLINYIQIVYWLAIACVIAALFWLRKKMPDAERPIKVNLFFPITFLIGCIALVVVPIVGSPKDTAIGIGIMLTAIPVYLIFVAWKSKPKCIGIASEVMTKFIQKLFIVVDDAKES
;
A
#
# COMPACT_ATOMS: atom_id res chain seq x y z
N MET A 1 8.84 62.39 -8.85
CA MET A 1 8.36 61.65 -7.67
C MET A 1 6.98 61.09 -7.97
N GLY A 2 6.81 59.76 -7.93
CA GLY A 2 5.48 59.15 -7.77
C GLY A 2 5.18 57.98 -8.71
N SER A 3 5.75 56.81 -8.40
CA SER A 3 5.44 55.49 -8.99
C SER A 3 3.95 55.13 -8.86
N LYS A 4 3.32 54.66 -9.94
CA LYS A 4 2.11 53.82 -9.88
C LYS A 4 2.54 52.37 -10.07
N ASN A 5 2.72 51.67 -8.95
CA ASN A 5 2.94 50.23 -8.93
C ASN A 5 1.72 49.48 -9.47
N GLY A 6 1.97 48.56 -10.39
CA GLY A 6 0.99 47.62 -10.93
C GLY A 6 0.45 46.71 -9.84
N ALA A 7 -0.86 46.57 -9.80
CA ALA A 7 -1.52 45.46 -9.15
C ALA A 7 -1.35 44.23 -10.05
N SER A 8 -0.65 43.21 -9.55
CA SER A 8 -0.68 41.87 -10.15
C SER A 8 -2.10 41.29 -9.99
N PRO A 9 -2.61 40.54 -10.98
CA PRO A 9 -3.91 39.89 -10.84
C PRO A 9 -3.79 38.82 -9.75
N LYS A 10 -4.72 38.83 -8.79
CA LYS A 10 -4.94 37.68 -7.92
C LYS A 10 -5.45 36.53 -8.79
N ASP A 11 -4.68 35.45 -8.82
CA ASP A 11 -5.02 34.21 -9.47
C ASP A 11 -6.07 33.49 -8.61
N ASP A 12 -7.36 33.75 -8.89
CA ASP A 12 -8.52 33.10 -8.26
C ASP A 12 -8.72 31.67 -8.81
N THR A 13 -7.66 30.86 -8.85
CA THR A 13 -7.82 29.42 -9.06
C THR A 13 -8.12 28.77 -7.72
N VAL A 14 -9.35 28.29 -7.56
CA VAL A 14 -9.83 27.47 -6.44
C VAL A 14 -9.11 26.12 -6.48
N GLY A 15 -7.85 26.10 -6.01
CA GLY A 15 -7.01 24.92 -5.90
C GLY A 15 -6.59 24.66 -4.45
N LEU A 16 -6.16 23.42 -4.15
CA LEU A 16 -5.61 23.06 -2.84
C LEU A 16 -4.38 23.92 -2.50
N ALA A 17 -4.29 24.41 -1.26
CA ALA A 17 -3.18 25.25 -0.84
C ALA A 17 -1.84 24.48 -0.82
N LYS A 18 -0.80 25.03 -1.47
CA LYS A 18 0.58 24.50 -1.52
C LYS A 18 1.27 24.60 -0.15
N SER A 19 0.89 23.74 0.78
CA SER A 19 1.31 23.77 2.18
C SER A 19 2.41 22.76 2.53
N LEU A 20 2.63 21.74 1.69
CA LEU A 20 3.54 20.65 2.01
C LEU A 20 4.99 20.96 1.61
N THR A 21 5.90 20.91 2.58
CA THR A 21 7.34 21.11 2.37
C THR A 21 8.03 19.82 1.88
N LEU A 22 9.30 19.91 1.48
CA LEU A 22 10.12 18.73 1.14
C LEU A 22 10.17 17.72 2.30
N PHE A 23 10.36 18.20 3.53
CA PHE A 23 10.42 17.36 4.72
C PHE A 23 9.09 16.64 4.97
N ASN A 24 7.96 17.33 4.76
CA ASN A 24 6.64 16.72 4.84
C ASN A 24 6.50 15.62 3.77
N GLY A 25 6.94 15.88 2.53
CA GLY A 25 6.93 14.90 1.45
C GLY A 25 7.76 13.65 1.76
N ILE A 26 8.97 13.81 2.30
CA ILE A 26 9.82 12.68 2.73
C ILE A 26 9.14 11.89 3.85
N SER A 27 8.64 12.59 4.87
CA SER A 27 7.99 11.96 6.04
C SER A 27 6.73 11.19 5.64
N ILE A 28 5.96 11.71 4.69
CA ILE A 28 4.78 11.03 4.15
C ILE A 28 5.20 9.75 3.42
N ILE A 29 6.16 9.80 2.48
CA ILE A 29 6.57 8.59 1.75
C ILE A 29 7.15 7.55 2.71
N VAL A 30 8.07 7.95 3.60
CA VAL A 30 8.67 7.04 4.58
C VAL A 30 7.58 6.44 5.48
N GLY A 31 6.63 7.25 5.95
CA GLY A 31 5.52 6.80 6.79
C GLY A 31 4.55 5.87 6.06
N CYS A 32 4.38 6.02 4.75
CA CYS A 32 3.55 5.15 3.90
C CYS A 32 4.24 3.85 3.56
N ILE A 33 5.53 3.88 3.19
CA ILE A 33 6.31 2.69 2.84
C ILE A 33 6.58 1.85 4.07
N ILE A 34 7.10 2.47 5.15
CA ILE A 34 7.38 1.76 6.41
C ILE A 34 6.05 1.38 7.04
N GLY A 35 5.61 0.15 6.80
CA GLY A 35 4.38 -0.40 7.35
C GLY A 35 4.62 -1.71 8.08
N SER A 36 3.54 -2.45 8.34
CA SER A 36 3.64 -3.79 8.91
C SER A 36 4.21 -4.85 7.96
N GLY A 37 4.40 -4.53 6.66
CA GLY A 37 4.96 -5.46 5.68
C GLY A 37 6.33 -6.01 6.06
N ILE A 38 7.19 -5.20 6.69
CA ILE A 38 8.52 -5.65 7.15
C ILE A 38 8.48 -6.72 8.24
N PHE A 39 7.35 -6.90 8.93
CA PHE A 39 7.18 -7.95 9.95
C PHE A 39 6.62 -9.26 9.38
N VAL A 40 6.22 -9.29 8.10
CA VAL A 40 5.65 -10.47 7.42
C VAL A 40 6.52 -10.93 6.27
N SER A 41 6.97 -9.97 5.45
CA SER A 41 7.72 -10.22 4.23
C SER A 41 9.04 -10.96 4.42
N PRO A 42 9.82 -10.82 5.52
CA PRO A 42 11.07 -11.56 5.67
C PRO A 42 10.92 -13.08 5.52
N THR A 43 9.91 -13.69 6.14
CA THR A 43 9.63 -15.13 6.01
C THR A 43 9.30 -15.50 4.57
N GLY A 44 8.40 -14.74 3.92
CA GLY A 44 8.02 -15.01 2.52
C GLY A 44 9.17 -14.81 1.52
N VAL A 45 10.05 -13.84 1.76
CA VAL A 45 11.27 -13.64 0.96
C VAL A 45 12.24 -14.80 1.20
N GLN A 46 12.52 -15.17 2.45
CA GLN A 46 13.43 -16.26 2.78
C GLN A 46 12.95 -17.60 2.24
N GLU A 47 11.66 -17.92 2.39
CA GLU A 47 11.06 -19.17 1.91
C GLU A 47 11.25 -19.35 0.41
N LYS A 48 11.08 -18.27 -0.36
CA LYS A 48 11.15 -18.32 -1.82
C LYS A 48 12.56 -18.07 -2.36
N ALA A 49 13.40 -17.32 -1.66
CA ALA A 49 14.80 -17.13 -2.04
C ALA A 49 15.67 -18.35 -1.70
N GLY A 50 15.35 -19.07 -0.61
CA GLY A 50 16.08 -20.23 -0.11
C GLY A 50 17.36 -19.88 0.65
N SER A 51 18.08 -18.83 0.22
CA SER A 51 19.35 -18.40 0.83
C SER A 51 19.30 -16.97 1.39
N VAL A 52 20.11 -16.72 2.42
CA VAL A 52 20.24 -15.41 3.08
C VAL A 52 20.73 -14.34 2.09
N GLY A 53 21.70 -14.70 1.26
CA GLY A 53 22.32 -13.84 0.26
C GLY A 53 21.31 -13.41 -0.81
N LEU A 54 20.53 -14.34 -1.36
CA LEU A 54 19.49 -13.99 -2.32
C LEU A 54 18.36 -13.18 -1.66
N SER A 55 17.98 -13.49 -0.41
CA SER A 55 17.00 -12.71 0.35
C SER A 55 17.42 -11.24 0.48
N LEU A 56 18.67 -10.97 0.89
CA LEU A 56 19.20 -9.61 1.00
C LEU A 56 19.28 -8.89 -0.36
N ILE A 57 19.65 -9.61 -1.43
CA ILE A 57 19.63 -9.07 -2.80
C ILE A 57 18.21 -8.67 -3.20
N VAL A 58 17.20 -9.51 -2.90
CA VAL A 58 15.79 -9.20 -3.20
C VAL A 58 15.34 -7.93 -2.47
N TRP A 59 15.71 -7.74 -1.20
CA TRP A 59 15.36 -6.52 -0.46
C TRP A 59 15.93 -5.24 -1.08
N VAL A 60 17.19 -5.27 -1.50
CA VAL A 60 17.85 -4.14 -2.19
C VAL A 60 17.23 -3.93 -3.57
N ALA A 61 17.04 -5.01 -4.34
CA ALA A 61 16.47 -4.95 -5.68
C ALA A 61 15.02 -4.43 -5.67
N CYS A 62 14.20 -4.81 -4.68
CA CYS A 62 12.85 -4.29 -4.49
C CYS A 62 12.87 -2.77 -4.22
N GLY A 63 13.80 -2.30 -3.39
CA GLY A 63 13.96 -0.87 -3.09
C GLY A 63 14.39 -0.05 -4.32
N LEU A 64 15.36 -0.57 -5.09
CA LEU A 64 15.77 0.03 -6.36
C LEU A 64 14.64 0.05 -7.38
N PHE A 65 13.89 -1.05 -7.49
CA PHE A 65 12.75 -1.15 -8.39
C PHE A 65 11.65 -0.14 -8.04
N ALA A 66 11.33 0.00 -6.74
CA ALA A 66 10.39 1.01 -6.24
C ALA A 66 10.87 2.44 -6.54
N ALA A 67 12.17 2.72 -6.38
CA ALA A 67 12.75 4.04 -6.68
C ALA A 67 12.63 4.39 -8.18
N VAL A 68 12.91 3.44 -9.08
CA VAL A 68 12.75 3.64 -10.53
C VAL A 68 11.28 3.89 -10.87
N GLY A 69 10.35 3.11 -10.28
CA GLY A 69 8.91 3.30 -10.46
C GLY A 69 8.45 4.69 -10.01
N ALA A 70 8.83 5.10 -8.80
CA ALA A 70 8.50 6.41 -8.25
C ALA A 70 9.07 7.55 -9.11
N TYR A 71 10.29 7.39 -9.64
CA TYR A 71 10.89 8.37 -10.54
C TYR A 71 10.11 8.50 -11.86
N CYS A 72 9.66 7.40 -12.45
CA CYS A 72 8.79 7.43 -13.64
C CYS A 72 7.45 8.12 -13.35
N TYR A 73 6.89 7.88 -12.16
CA TYR A 73 5.65 8.52 -11.73
C TYR A 73 5.80 10.03 -11.51
N ALA A 74 6.98 10.52 -11.12
CA ALA A 74 7.23 11.95 -10.95
C ALA A 74 7.02 12.76 -12.24
N GLU A 75 7.30 12.17 -13.42
CA GLU A 75 6.97 12.79 -14.71
C GLU A 75 5.45 12.86 -14.93
N LEU A 76 4.72 11.78 -14.63
CA LEU A 76 3.26 11.76 -14.78
C LEU A 76 2.59 12.76 -13.84
N GLY A 77 3.03 12.82 -12.58
CA GLY A 77 2.47 13.74 -11.57
C GLY A 77 2.82 15.21 -11.77
N THR A 78 3.87 15.52 -12.54
CA THR A 78 4.17 16.90 -12.94
C THR A 78 3.62 17.27 -14.31
N LEU A 79 3.13 16.30 -15.08
CA LEU A 79 2.42 16.53 -16.34
C LEU A 79 0.91 16.71 -16.11
N ILE A 80 0.31 15.82 -15.31
CA ILE A 80 -1.13 15.80 -15.04
C ILE A 80 -1.37 16.31 -13.62
N HIS A 81 -1.74 17.58 -13.50
CA HIS A 81 -2.09 18.24 -12.24
C HIS A 81 -3.55 18.00 -11.87
N LYS A 82 -3.94 16.72 -11.77
CA LYS A 82 -5.27 16.33 -11.30
C LYS A 82 -5.13 15.39 -10.10
N SER A 83 -5.85 15.68 -9.04
CA SER A 83 -5.99 14.78 -7.89
C SER A 83 -6.61 13.43 -8.32
N GLY A 84 -6.02 12.33 -7.84
CA GLY A 84 -6.45 10.97 -8.19
C GLY A 84 -5.32 10.03 -8.62
N GLY A 85 -4.09 10.54 -8.79
CA GLY A 85 -2.90 9.74 -9.07
C GLY A 85 -3.09 8.82 -10.28
N ASP A 86 -2.85 7.51 -10.08
CA ASP A 86 -2.92 6.47 -11.11
C ASP A 86 -4.25 6.48 -11.90
N TYR A 87 -5.36 6.75 -11.21
CA TYR A 87 -6.67 6.83 -11.84
C TYR A 87 -6.76 7.99 -12.84
N ALA A 88 -6.27 9.17 -12.44
CA ALA A 88 -6.27 10.35 -13.29
C ALA A 88 -5.34 10.18 -14.50
N TYR A 89 -4.18 9.53 -14.31
CA TYR A 89 -3.23 9.26 -15.40
C TYR A 89 -3.82 8.32 -16.45
N ILE A 90 -4.52 7.28 -16.01
CA ILE A 90 -5.18 6.35 -16.93
C ILE A 90 -6.40 7.00 -17.59
N MET A 91 -7.16 7.83 -16.88
CA MET A 91 -8.30 8.57 -17.42
C MET A 91 -7.88 9.46 -18.60
N GLU A 92 -6.82 10.24 -18.44
CA GLU A 92 -6.31 11.13 -19.50
C GLU A 92 -5.67 10.39 -20.68
N SER A 93 -5.18 9.16 -20.45
CA SER A 93 -4.47 8.39 -21.47
C SER A 93 -5.37 7.43 -22.23
N PHE A 94 -5.94 6.45 -21.54
CA PHE A 94 -6.70 5.36 -22.15
C PHE A 94 -8.21 5.51 -22.01
N GLY A 95 -8.67 6.55 -21.30
CA GLY A 95 -10.08 6.88 -21.15
C GLY A 95 -10.79 6.15 -20.00
N PRO A 96 -12.12 6.29 -19.93
CA PRO A 96 -12.89 5.96 -18.73
C PRO A 96 -12.93 4.48 -18.39
N PHE A 97 -12.89 3.58 -19.38
CA PHE A 97 -12.97 2.14 -19.15
C PHE A 97 -11.77 1.59 -18.37
N LEU A 98 -10.55 1.88 -18.82
CA LEU A 98 -9.35 1.44 -18.11
C LEU A 98 -9.16 2.18 -16.78
N ALA A 99 -9.60 3.45 -16.71
CA ALA A 99 -9.60 4.19 -15.45
C ALA A 99 -10.54 3.53 -14.42
N PHE A 100 -11.73 3.10 -14.84
CA PHE A 100 -12.65 2.35 -13.98
C PHE A 100 -12.04 1.03 -13.50
N ILE A 101 -11.38 0.25 -14.37
CA ILE A 101 -10.72 -1.00 -13.96
C ILE A 101 -9.64 -0.70 -12.90
N ARG A 102 -8.81 0.33 -13.10
CA ARG A 102 -7.79 0.74 -12.11
C ARG A 102 -8.43 1.09 -10.75
N LEU A 103 -9.52 1.85 -10.78
CA LEU A 103 -10.27 2.26 -9.59
C LEU A 103 -10.89 1.04 -8.89
N TRP A 104 -11.49 0.13 -9.65
CA TRP A 104 -12.13 -1.08 -9.15
C TRP A 104 -11.11 -2.00 -8.47
N VAL A 105 -9.97 -2.25 -9.12
CA VAL A 105 -8.86 -3.02 -8.56
C VAL A 105 -8.41 -2.45 -7.22
N GLU A 106 -8.21 -1.13 -7.14
CA GLU A 106 -7.77 -0.49 -5.91
C GLU A 106 -8.79 -0.63 -4.78
N ALA A 107 -10.05 -0.29 -5.09
CA ALA A 107 -11.12 -0.16 -4.12
C ALA A 107 -11.63 -1.52 -3.63
N VAL A 108 -11.71 -2.51 -4.51
CA VAL A 108 -12.31 -3.81 -4.23
C VAL A 108 -11.26 -4.86 -3.88
N VAL A 109 -10.04 -4.78 -4.45
CA VAL A 109 -9.02 -5.82 -4.26
C VAL A 109 -7.89 -5.33 -3.36
N VAL A 110 -7.11 -4.35 -3.83
CA VAL A 110 -5.84 -3.97 -3.19
C VAL A 110 -6.07 -3.53 -1.75
N ARG A 111 -6.95 -2.55 -1.52
CA ARG A 111 -7.11 -1.97 -0.18
C ARG A 111 -7.77 -2.91 0.83
N PRO A 112 -8.90 -3.58 0.52
CA PRO A 112 -9.50 -4.54 1.45
C PRO A 112 -8.57 -5.74 1.76
N CYS A 113 -7.89 -6.29 0.76
CA CYS A 113 -6.94 -7.37 0.98
C CYS A 113 -5.74 -6.91 1.82
N THR A 114 -5.20 -5.70 1.59
CA THR A 114 -4.14 -5.15 2.44
C THR A 114 -4.61 -4.99 3.88
N CYS A 115 -5.80 -4.44 4.14
CA CYS A 115 -6.37 -4.39 5.50
C CYS A 115 -6.46 -5.78 6.15
N THR A 116 -6.86 -6.79 5.37
CA THR A 116 -6.99 -8.18 5.81
C THR A 116 -5.64 -8.78 6.21
N VAL A 117 -4.62 -8.65 5.34
CA VAL A 117 -3.25 -9.12 5.61
C VAL A 117 -2.69 -8.47 6.87
N VAL A 118 -2.88 -7.16 7.03
CA VAL A 118 -2.41 -6.42 8.20
C VAL A 118 -3.15 -6.85 9.48
N ALA A 119 -4.46 -7.07 9.41
CA ALA A 119 -5.24 -7.52 10.56
C ALA A 119 -4.91 -8.97 10.98
N LEU A 120 -4.64 -9.85 10.03
CA LEU A 120 -4.13 -11.20 10.31
C LEU A 120 -2.73 -11.16 10.94
N THR A 121 -1.87 -10.26 10.45
CA THR A 121 -0.54 -10.03 11.05
C THR A 121 -0.66 -9.61 12.50
N PHE A 122 -1.54 -8.65 12.81
CA PHE A 122 -1.84 -8.25 14.18
C PHE A 122 -2.21 -9.46 15.04
N ALA A 123 -3.13 -10.29 14.56
CA ALA A 123 -3.62 -11.43 15.32
C ALA A 123 -2.53 -12.47 15.60
N ILE A 124 -1.73 -12.82 14.59
CA ILE A 124 -0.62 -13.77 14.72
C ILE A 124 0.41 -13.27 15.75
N TYR A 125 0.80 -12.00 15.64
CA TYR A 125 1.78 -11.40 16.55
C TYR A 125 1.28 -11.30 17.99
N MET A 126 0.01 -10.97 18.18
CA MET A 126 -0.61 -10.88 19.50
C MET A 126 -0.82 -12.25 20.16
N LEU A 127 -1.07 -13.30 19.37
CA LEU A 127 -1.28 -14.65 19.87
C LEU A 127 0.04 -15.38 20.16
N ARG A 128 1.14 -15.02 19.48
CA ARG A 128 2.42 -15.73 19.61
C ARG A 128 2.94 -15.86 21.05
N PRO A 129 2.87 -14.85 21.93
CA PRO A 129 3.29 -15.00 23.34
C PRO A 129 2.45 -16.00 24.13
N PHE A 130 1.18 -16.20 23.77
CA PHE A 130 0.28 -17.15 24.43
C PHE A 130 0.42 -18.58 23.89
N TYR A 131 0.90 -18.71 22.64
CA TYR A 131 1.13 -19.98 21.96
C TYR A 131 2.58 -20.04 21.42
N PRO A 132 3.60 -20.13 22.32
CA PRO A 132 5.01 -20.06 21.92
C PRO A 132 5.48 -21.32 21.18
N ASN A 133 5.00 -22.50 21.59
CA ASN A 133 5.48 -23.80 21.09
C ASN A 133 4.42 -24.58 20.31
N CYS A 134 3.27 -23.96 20.05
CA CYS A 134 2.16 -24.58 19.32
C CYS A 134 1.43 -23.53 18.48
N GLU A 135 0.60 -23.99 17.55
CA GLU A 135 -0.27 -23.09 16.80
C GLU A 135 -1.52 -22.76 17.63
N PRO A 136 -2.02 -21.50 17.56
CA PRO A 136 -3.31 -21.17 18.14
C PRO A 136 -4.44 -21.95 17.42
N PRO A 137 -5.61 -22.12 18.04
CA PRO A 137 -6.78 -22.69 17.38
C PRO A 137 -7.06 -22.00 16.04
N ALA A 138 -7.34 -22.75 14.98
CA ALA A 138 -7.38 -22.26 13.60
C ALA A 138 -8.27 -21.01 13.40
N GLU A 139 -9.39 -20.92 14.12
CA GLU A 139 -10.35 -19.81 14.02
C GLU A 139 -9.96 -18.57 14.83
N LEU A 140 -9.05 -18.71 15.81
CA LEU A 140 -8.72 -17.65 16.77
C LEU A 140 -8.01 -16.45 16.11
N PRO A 141 -7.02 -16.62 15.21
CA PRO A 141 -6.43 -15.51 14.47
C PRO A 141 -7.46 -14.75 13.63
N ALA A 142 -8.35 -15.47 12.94
CA ALA A 142 -9.39 -14.87 12.10
C ALA A 142 -10.41 -14.08 12.95
N LEU A 143 -10.81 -14.61 14.10
CA LEU A 143 -11.69 -13.91 15.04
C LEU A 143 -11.04 -12.61 15.53
N LEU A 144 -9.78 -12.66 15.97
CA LEU A 144 -9.07 -11.50 16.49
C LEU A 144 -8.84 -10.43 15.40
N ALA A 145 -8.50 -10.86 14.17
CA ALA A 145 -8.41 -9.97 13.01
C ALA A 145 -9.75 -9.31 12.68
N THR A 146 -10.85 -10.06 12.74
CA THR A 146 -12.22 -9.53 12.54
C THR A 146 -12.56 -8.47 13.57
N VAL A 147 -12.29 -8.74 14.85
CA VAL A 147 -12.51 -7.78 15.95
C VAL A 147 -11.72 -6.50 15.71
N LEU A 148 -10.45 -6.60 15.31
CA LEU A 148 -9.64 -5.43 14.98
C LEU A 148 -10.27 -4.63 13.82
N LEU A 149 -10.65 -5.28 12.73
CA LEU A 149 -11.25 -4.61 11.56
C LEU A 149 -12.55 -3.89 11.93
N VAL A 150 -13.41 -4.52 12.74
CA VAL A 150 -14.65 -3.91 13.23
C VAL A 150 -14.36 -2.68 14.09
N ILE A 151 -13.42 -2.78 15.03
CA ILE A 151 -13.02 -1.66 15.89
C ILE A 151 -12.48 -0.49 15.06
N LEU A 152 -11.60 -0.76 14.09
CA LEU A 152 -11.03 0.30 13.24
C LEU A 152 -12.06 0.93 12.32
N THR A 153 -12.97 0.13 11.76
CA THR A 153 -14.09 0.62 10.97
C THR A 153 -14.98 1.53 11.83
N ALA A 154 -15.30 1.12 13.06
CA ALA A 154 -16.09 1.92 14.00
C ALA A 154 -15.40 3.25 14.37
N ILE A 155 -14.11 3.22 14.71
CA ILE A 155 -13.32 4.42 15.05
C ILE A 155 -13.33 5.42 13.88
N ASN A 156 -13.12 4.93 12.65
CA ASN A 156 -13.11 5.76 11.44
C ASN A 156 -14.51 6.29 11.07
N CYS A 157 -15.58 5.61 11.48
CA CYS A 157 -16.94 6.13 11.36
C CYS A 157 -17.26 7.20 12.42
N MET A 158 -16.68 7.11 13.63
CA MET A 158 -17.01 7.99 14.74
C MET A 158 -16.25 9.32 14.74
N SER A 159 -14.93 9.33 14.47
CA SER A 159 -14.14 10.56 14.57
C SER A 159 -12.87 10.53 13.73
N ILE A 160 -12.77 11.48 12.79
CA ILE A 160 -11.55 11.71 12.00
C ILE A 160 -10.38 12.12 12.91
N ARG A 161 -10.62 12.97 13.92
CA ARG A 161 -9.54 13.45 14.82
C ARG A 161 -8.93 12.32 15.63
N LEU A 162 -9.76 11.37 16.09
CA LEU A 162 -9.29 10.19 16.79
C LEU A 162 -8.48 9.31 15.84
N ALA A 163 -9.00 9.05 14.63
CA ALA A 163 -8.30 8.26 13.61
C ALA A 163 -6.92 8.86 13.24
N THR A 164 -6.80 10.19 13.12
CA THR A 164 -5.51 10.85 12.86
C THR A 164 -4.56 10.77 14.04
N PHE A 165 -5.03 10.99 15.27
CA PHE A 165 -4.19 10.88 16.46
C PHE A 165 -3.62 9.46 16.63
N VAL A 166 -4.48 8.45 16.43
CA VAL A 166 -4.10 7.03 16.45
C VAL A 166 -3.03 6.74 15.39
N GLN A 167 -3.17 7.30 14.19
CA GLN A 167 -2.20 7.15 13.10
C GLN A 167 -0.82 7.69 13.47
N ASP A 168 -0.76 8.91 14.01
CA ASP A 168 0.50 9.60 14.31
C ASP A 168 1.27 8.88 15.42
N PHE A 169 0.58 8.51 16.50
CA PHE A 169 1.17 7.76 17.61
C PHE A 169 1.79 6.43 17.15
N PHE A 170 1.06 5.66 16.34
CA PHE A 170 1.54 4.36 15.85
C PHE A 170 2.66 4.48 14.81
N THR A 171 2.73 5.61 14.10
CA THR A 171 3.83 5.88 13.17
C THR A 171 5.16 6.08 13.91
N VAL A 172 5.14 6.72 15.07
CA VAL A 172 6.34 6.85 15.92
C VAL A 172 6.72 5.50 16.53
N ALA A 173 5.73 4.74 17.03
CA ALA A 173 5.96 3.43 17.64
C ALA A 173 6.63 2.43 16.69
N LYS A 174 6.22 2.35 15.42
CA LYS A 174 6.83 1.43 14.45
C LYS A 174 8.28 1.78 14.11
N LEU A 175 8.61 3.07 14.02
CA LEU A 175 9.99 3.51 13.77
C LEU A 175 10.90 3.15 14.95
N PHE A 176 10.40 3.35 16.18
CA PHE A 176 11.13 2.96 17.38
C PHE A 176 11.43 1.45 17.42
N ALA A 177 10.45 0.61 17.06
CA ALA A 177 10.62 -0.84 17.00
C ALA A 177 11.72 -1.26 16.01
N LEU A 178 11.75 -0.65 14.82
CA LEU A 178 12.77 -0.93 13.82
C LEU A 178 14.16 -0.47 14.26
N CYS A 179 14.26 0.72 14.86
CA CYS A 179 15.53 1.21 15.42
C CYS A 179 16.07 0.27 16.50
N LEU A 180 15.18 -0.30 17.33
CA LEU A 180 15.54 -1.25 18.37
C LEU A 180 16.05 -2.58 17.79
N ILE A 181 15.38 -3.14 16.77
CA ILE A 181 15.86 -4.35 16.07
C ILE A 181 17.22 -4.10 15.42
N ILE A 182 17.36 -3.02 14.63
CA ILE A 182 18.60 -2.69 13.92
C ILE A 182 19.75 -2.43 14.91
N GLY A 183 19.50 -1.64 15.96
CA GLY A 183 20.50 -1.31 16.97
C GLY A 183 21.00 -2.55 17.72
N THR A 184 20.09 -3.41 18.16
CA THR A 184 20.45 -4.67 18.82
C THR A 184 21.22 -5.60 17.88
N GLY A 185 20.74 -5.79 16.64
CA GLY A 185 21.43 -6.61 15.65
C GLY A 185 22.86 -6.13 15.36
N ALA A 186 23.06 -4.81 15.25
CA ALA A 186 24.37 -4.21 15.03
C ALA A 186 25.33 -4.47 16.22
N VAL A 187 24.87 -4.26 17.45
CA VAL A 187 25.69 -4.52 18.66
C VAL A 187 26.09 -6.00 18.74
N LEU A 188 25.15 -6.91 18.48
CA LEU A 188 25.43 -8.35 18.51
C LEU A 188 26.41 -8.78 17.41
N LEU A 189 26.28 -8.23 16.21
CA LEU A 189 27.21 -8.51 15.10
C LEU A 189 28.63 -7.99 15.38
N ILE A 190 28.74 -6.79 15.99
CA ILE A 190 30.02 -6.18 16.40
C ILE A 190 30.66 -6.98 17.55
N SER A 191 29.85 -7.57 18.46
CA SER A 191 30.38 -8.40 19.55
C SER A 191 31.20 -9.60 19.07
N GLY A 192 31.00 -10.04 17.82
CA GLY A 192 31.84 -11.01 17.14
C GLY A 192 31.70 -12.45 17.61
N LYS A 193 30.69 -12.77 18.43
CA LYS A 193 30.45 -14.17 18.85
C LYS A 193 30.03 -15.03 17.64
N PRO A 194 30.55 -16.27 17.50
CA PRO A 194 30.29 -17.13 16.34
C PRO A 194 28.79 -17.35 16.06
N GLN A 195 27.99 -17.55 17.11
CA GLN A 195 26.53 -17.72 17.04
C GLN A 195 25.78 -16.60 16.31
N TYR A 196 26.33 -15.38 16.26
CA TYR A 196 25.69 -14.24 15.58
C TYR A 196 26.18 -14.04 14.13
N ARG A 197 27.06 -14.92 13.67
CA ARG A 197 27.66 -14.89 12.33
C ARG A 197 27.34 -16.13 11.51
N GLU A 198 26.79 -17.18 12.12
CA GLU A 198 26.47 -18.47 11.50
C GLU A 198 25.66 -18.31 10.19
N SER A 199 24.58 -17.52 10.21
CA SER A 199 23.76 -17.23 9.02
C SER A 199 24.52 -16.54 7.88
N PHE A 200 25.74 -16.04 8.12
CA PHE A 200 26.57 -15.32 7.15
C PHE A 200 27.77 -16.12 6.63
N GLU A 201 28.05 -17.32 7.14
CA GLU A 201 29.22 -18.11 6.72
C GLU A 201 29.04 -18.69 5.31
N ASN A 202 27.83 -19.13 4.95
CA ASN A 202 27.48 -19.64 3.62
C ASN A 202 26.21 -18.97 3.08
N ILE A 203 26.24 -17.65 2.87
CA ILE A 203 25.04 -16.86 2.51
C ILE A 203 24.29 -17.34 1.26
N PHE A 204 24.92 -18.06 0.33
CA PHE A 204 24.28 -18.56 -0.90
C PHE A 204 23.90 -20.04 -0.86
N GLU A 205 24.06 -20.71 0.28
CA GLU A 205 23.62 -22.09 0.46
C GLU A 205 22.09 -22.19 0.31
N ASN A 206 21.61 -23.24 -0.37
CA ASN A 206 20.19 -23.48 -0.66
C ASN A 206 19.51 -22.39 -1.51
N THR A 207 20.26 -21.61 -2.30
CA THR A 207 19.67 -20.62 -3.22
C THR A 207 18.73 -21.30 -4.21
N THR A 208 17.51 -20.78 -4.36
CA THR A 208 16.55 -21.32 -5.33
C THR A 208 17.11 -21.23 -6.76
N PRO A 209 17.09 -22.33 -7.54
CA PRO A 209 17.50 -22.30 -8.95
C PRO A 209 16.35 -21.85 -9.86
N ASP A 210 15.12 -21.88 -9.38
CA ASP A 210 13.93 -21.60 -10.18
C ASP A 210 13.57 -20.11 -10.18
N VAL A 211 13.52 -19.52 -11.38
CA VAL A 211 13.16 -18.12 -11.60
C VAL A 211 11.69 -17.85 -11.21
N GLY A 212 10.82 -18.84 -11.37
CA GLY A 212 9.41 -18.78 -10.96
C GLY A 212 9.29 -18.48 -9.46
N THR A 213 9.96 -19.30 -8.65
CA THR A 213 10.01 -19.20 -7.20
C THR A 213 10.70 -17.91 -6.75
N ALA A 214 11.83 -17.55 -7.37
CA ALA A 214 12.52 -16.29 -7.08
C ALA A 214 11.62 -15.06 -7.30
N SER A 215 10.75 -15.08 -8.32
CA SER A 215 9.79 -13.99 -8.57
C SER A 215 8.75 -13.81 -7.45
N LEU A 216 8.37 -14.90 -6.77
CA LEU A 216 7.47 -14.83 -5.61
C LEU A 216 8.16 -14.21 -4.38
N ALA A 217 9.50 -14.31 -4.28
CA ALA A 217 10.27 -13.57 -3.29
C ALA A 217 10.14 -12.05 -3.53
N PHE A 218 10.21 -11.61 -4.79
CA PHE A 218 9.98 -10.20 -5.16
C PHE A 218 8.57 -9.74 -4.79
N TYR A 219 7.54 -10.58 -4.90
CA TYR A 219 6.19 -10.22 -4.44
C TYR A 219 6.13 -9.91 -2.95
N SER A 220 6.75 -10.78 -2.14
CA SER A 220 6.84 -10.58 -0.70
C SER A 220 7.63 -9.32 -0.36
N GLY A 221 8.76 -9.08 -1.01
CA GLY A 221 9.57 -7.87 -0.82
C GLY A 221 8.84 -6.61 -1.25
N LEU A 222 8.29 -6.59 -2.47
CA LEU A 222 7.58 -5.43 -3.04
C LEU A 222 6.28 -5.11 -2.30
N PHE A 223 5.65 -6.09 -1.65
CA PHE A 223 4.55 -5.84 -0.71
C PHE A 223 4.99 -4.90 0.42
N ALA A 224 6.17 -5.13 1.01
CA ALA A 224 6.69 -4.26 2.08
C ALA A 224 7.06 -2.86 1.57
N TYR A 225 7.37 -2.70 0.28
CA TYR A 225 7.67 -1.40 -0.34
C TYR A 225 6.43 -0.66 -0.88
N GLN A 226 5.22 -1.22 -0.77
CA GLN A 226 4.01 -0.51 -1.22
C GLN A 226 3.88 0.85 -0.52
N GLY A 227 3.40 1.85 -1.26
CA GLY A 227 3.30 3.22 -0.76
C GLY A 227 4.17 4.24 -1.51
N TRP A 228 5.11 3.78 -2.32
CA TRP A 228 6.05 4.66 -3.05
C TRP A 228 5.37 5.62 -4.05
N ASN A 229 4.19 5.26 -4.57
CA ASN A 229 3.43 6.09 -5.52
C ASN A 229 2.53 7.14 -4.85
N TYR A 230 2.36 7.13 -3.52
CA TYR A 230 1.34 7.93 -2.83
C TYR A 230 1.59 9.44 -2.87
N LEU A 231 2.86 9.88 -2.95
CA LEU A 231 3.18 11.31 -3.05
C LEU A 231 2.58 11.94 -4.31
N ASN A 232 2.34 11.14 -5.36
CA ASN A 232 1.73 11.60 -6.61
C ASN A 232 0.27 12.05 -6.44
N PHE A 233 -0.44 11.56 -5.42
CA PHE A 233 -1.83 11.96 -5.16
C PHE A 233 -1.95 13.36 -4.54
N ILE A 234 -0.86 13.87 -3.97
CA ILE A 234 -0.82 15.16 -3.24
C ILE A 234 0.21 16.13 -3.83
N VAL A 235 0.58 15.95 -5.11
CA VAL A 235 1.54 16.81 -5.80
C VAL A 235 1.05 18.26 -5.87
N GLU A 236 -0.26 18.46 -6.00
CA GLU A 236 -0.88 19.79 -6.01
C GLU A 236 -0.63 20.57 -4.70
N GLU A 237 -0.50 19.87 -3.58
CA GLU A 237 -0.26 20.45 -2.26
C GLU A 237 1.24 20.67 -1.96
N LEU A 238 2.14 20.14 -2.80
CA LEU A 238 3.59 20.19 -2.60
C LEU A 238 4.18 21.53 -3.06
N GLN A 239 4.99 22.14 -2.21
CA GLN A 239 5.77 23.32 -2.56
C GLN A 239 6.88 22.95 -3.56
N ASN A 240 7.03 23.74 -4.63
CA ASN A 240 8.03 23.54 -5.69
C ASN A 240 8.14 22.07 -6.18
N PRO A 241 7.07 21.48 -6.76
CA PRO A 241 7.05 20.07 -7.15
C PRO A 241 8.20 19.64 -8.05
N ARG A 242 8.61 20.51 -8.99
CA ARG A 242 9.72 20.25 -9.92
C ARG A 242 11.02 19.81 -9.24
N ARG A 243 11.33 20.38 -8.07
CA ARG A 243 12.54 20.06 -7.29
C ARG A 243 12.24 19.11 -6.14
N ASN A 244 11.16 19.36 -5.40
CA ASN A 244 10.91 18.67 -4.15
C ASN A 244 10.37 17.25 -4.36
N LEU A 245 9.60 17.00 -5.43
CA LEU A 245 9.08 15.66 -5.73
C LEU A 245 10.20 14.62 -5.98
N PRO A 246 11.16 14.85 -6.91
CA PRO A 246 12.21 13.87 -7.17
C PRO A 246 13.17 13.72 -5.98
N LEU A 247 13.46 14.79 -5.24
CA LEU A 247 14.28 14.72 -4.03
C LEU A 247 13.59 13.93 -2.91
N ALA A 248 12.29 14.16 -2.70
CA ALA A 248 11.51 13.42 -1.71
C ALA A 248 11.53 11.92 -2.02
N ILE A 249 11.32 11.55 -3.29
CA ILE A 249 11.37 10.16 -3.77
C ILE A 249 12.75 9.54 -3.55
N ALA A 250 13.82 10.20 -4.01
CA ALA A 250 15.17 9.66 -3.91
C ALA A 250 15.60 9.42 -2.45
N ILE A 251 15.36 10.40 -1.57
CA ILE A 251 15.71 10.29 -0.15
C ILE A 251 14.86 9.21 0.53
N SER A 252 13.53 9.26 0.36
CA SER A 252 12.63 8.33 1.05
C SER A 252 12.82 6.87 0.62
N CYS A 253 12.91 6.59 -0.69
CA CYS A 253 13.16 5.23 -1.18
C CYS A 253 14.52 4.70 -0.71
N THR A 254 15.56 5.53 -0.70
CA THR A 254 16.89 5.14 -0.19
C THR A 254 16.83 4.82 1.30
N VAL A 255 16.23 5.70 2.10
CA VAL A 255 16.08 5.50 3.56
C VAL A 255 15.30 4.22 3.86
N CYS A 256 14.18 3.98 3.18
CA CYS A 256 13.38 2.77 3.37
C CYS A 256 14.19 1.51 2.99
N THR A 257 14.94 1.58 1.88
CA THR A 257 15.77 0.46 1.42
C THR A 257 16.86 0.10 2.43
N VAL A 258 17.54 1.11 2.97
CA VAL A 258 18.56 0.93 4.00
C VAL A 258 17.93 0.35 5.27
N ILE A 259 16.82 0.91 5.76
CA ILE A 259 16.15 0.44 6.98
C ILE A 259 15.70 -1.03 6.82
N TYR A 260 15.06 -1.38 5.71
CA TYR A 260 14.59 -2.75 5.50
C TYR A 260 15.73 -3.74 5.33
N THR A 261 16.78 -3.37 4.60
CA THR A 261 17.96 -4.23 4.45
C THR A 261 18.66 -4.44 5.80
N LEU A 262 18.87 -3.37 6.57
CA LEU A 262 19.47 -3.45 7.91
C LEU A 262 18.60 -4.23 8.89
N THR A 263 17.27 -4.11 8.79
CA THR A 263 16.35 -4.91 9.60
C THR A 263 16.53 -6.39 9.31
N ASN A 264 16.58 -6.79 8.03
CA ASN A 264 16.79 -8.19 7.67
C ASN A 264 18.18 -8.70 8.08
N VAL A 265 19.24 -7.89 7.91
CA VAL A 265 20.57 -8.22 8.44
C VAL A 265 20.50 -8.46 9.95
N ALA A 266 19.83 -7.59 10.71
CA ALA A 266 19.63 -7.76 12.14
C ALA A 266 18.81 -9.02 12.48
N LEU A 267 17.81 -9.39 11.69
CA LEU A 267 17.07 -10.63 11.91
C LEU A 267 17.98 -11.86 11.71
N TYR A 268 18.77 -11.90 10.64
CA TYR A 268 19.71 -13.01 10.37
C TYR A 268 20.87 -13.11 11.35
N THR A 269 21.22 -12.03 12.08
CA THR A 269 22.25 -12.10 13.13
C THR A 269 21.81 -12.90 14.34
N VAL A 270 20.50 -13.11 14.54
CA VAL A 270 19.94 -13.77 15.74
C VAL A 270 19.14 -15.02 15.38
N ILE A 271 18.49 -15.02 14.22
CA ILE A 271 17.59 -16.06 13.76
C ILE A 271 18.23 -16.77 12.57
N THR A 272 18.33 -18.09 12.64
CA THR A 272 18.78 -18.92 11.51
C THR A 272 17.71 -18.93 10.41
N PRO A 273 18.07 -19.25 9.15
CA PRO A 273 17.09 -19.41 8.07
C PRO A 273 15.93 -20.35 8.43
N ASP A 274 16.21 -21.48 9.08
CA ASP A 274 15.20 -22.47 9.45
C ASP A 274 14.26 -21.97 10.57
N ASP A 275 14.80 -21.24 11.55
CA ASP A 275 13.99 -20.63 12.61
C ASP A 275 13.07 -19.51 12.06
N MET A 276 13.52 -18.80 11.01
CA MET A 276 12.69 -17.80 10.33
C MET A 276 11.52 -18.43 9.57
N LEU A 277 11.69 -19.64 9.03
CA LEU A 277 10.65 -20.37 8.30
C LEU A 277 9.67 -21.09 9.23
N SER A 278 10.11 -21.51 10.41
CA SER A 278 9.25 -22.16 11.41
C SER A 278 8.48 -21.19 12.30
N SER A 279 8.92 -19.92 12.40
CA SER A 279 8.27 -18.90 13.22
C SER A 279 7.31 -18.02 12.40
N PRO A 280 6.00 -18.03 12.71
CA PRO A 280 5.03 -17.16 12.03
C PRO A 280 5.17 -15.67 12.44
N ALA A 281 5.99 -15.37 13.46
CA ALA A 281 6.19 -14.03 13.99
C ALA A 281 7.68 -13.76 14.26
N VAL A 282 8.43 -13.51 13.17
CA VAL A 282 9.90 -13.38 13.18
C VAL A 282 10.42 -12.33 14.16
N ALA A 283 9.75 -11.18 14.30
CA ALA A 283 10.23 -10.18 15.25
C ALA A 283 10.03 -10.60 16.72
N VAL A 284 8.99 -11.39 17.03
CA VAL A 284 8.81 -11.95 18.39
C VAL A 284 9.91 -12.97 18.68
N GLU A 285 10.28 -13.78 17.70
CA GLU A 285 11.38 -14.73 17.81
C GLU A 285 12.71 -14.02 18.07
N PHE A 286 12.98 -12.94 17.33
CA PHE A 286 14.14 -12.07 17.55
C PHE A 286 14.18 -11.56 18.99
N ALA A 287 13.04 -11.09 19.49
CA ALA A 287 12.91 -10.54 20.83
C ALA A 287 13.10 -11.60 21.93
N ASN A 288 12.58 -12.82 21.74
CA ASN A 288 12.76 -13.93 22.68
C ASN A 288 14.24 -14.29 22.84
N LYS A 289 15.00 -14.30 21.75
CA LYS A 289 16.44 -14.62 21.75
C LYS A 289 17.34 -13.49 22.26
N THR A 290 16.85 -12.25 22.31
CA THR A 290 17.70 -11.06 22.62
C THR A 290 17.30 -10.32 23.89
N PHE A 291 16.01 -10.08 24.11
CA PHE A 291 15.51 -9.20 25.17
C PHE A 291 15.09 -9.92 26.45
N GLY A 292 15.09 -11.27 26.44
CA GLY A 292 14.75 -12.09 27.61
C GLY A 292 13.41 -11.66 28.22
N PRO A 293 13.38 -11.17 29.49
CA PRO A 293 12.13 -10.73 30.14
C PRO A 293 11.38 -9.61 29.41
N PHE A 294 12.05 -8.81 28.59
CA PHE A 294 11.44 -7.71 27.84
C PHE A 294 10.91 -8.13 26.46
N ALA A 295 10.94 -9.42 26.11
CA ALA A 295 10.48 -9.90 24.80
C ALA A 295 9.01 -9.56 24.50
N PHE A 296 8.17 -9.44 25.53
CA PHE A 296 6.75 -9.06 25.39
C PHE A 296 6.53 -7.66 24.80
N VAL A 297 7.56 -6.79 24.81
CA VAL A 297 7.47 -5.44 24.25
C VAL A 297 7.36 -5.49 22.72
N MET A 298 7.99 -6.47 22.08
CA MET A 298 8.01 -6.57 20.62
C MET A 298 6.63 -6.83 19.99
N PRO A 299 5.83 -7.83 20.43
CA PRO A 299 4.49 -8.03 19.87
C PRO A 299 3.59 -6.80 20.07
N ILE A 300 3.75 -6.04 21.16
CA ILE A 300 3.02 -4.78 21.38
C ILE A 300 3.41 -3.73 20.33
N PHE A 301 4.70 -3.56 20.04
CA PHE A 301 5.13 -2.61 19.01
C PHE A 301 4.71 -3.01 17.60
N VAL A 302 4.79 -4.30 17.27
CA VAL A 302 4.30 -4.80 15.97
C VAL A 302 2.78 -4.63 15.87
N ALA A 303 2.05 -4.91 16.95
CA ALA A 303 0.61 -4.67 17.03
C ALA A 303 0.28 -3.18 16.77
N CYS A 304 0.94 -2.26 17.47
CA CYS A 304 0.83 -0.82 17.21
C CYS A 304 1.07 -0.49 15.73
N SER A 305 2.12 -1.04 15.11
CA SER A 305 2.41 -0.84 13.68
C SER A 305 1.28 -1.33 12.78
N THR A 306 0.77 -2.55 13.01
CA THR A 306 -0.31 -3.12 12.21
C THR A 306 -1.61 -2.32 12.35
N ILE A 307 -1.95 -1.87 13.55
CA ILE A 307 -3.13 -1.02 13.79
C ILE A 307 -3.01 0.29 13.01
N GLY A 308 -1.85 0.96 13.08
CA GLY A 308 -1.58 2.18 12.31
C GLY A 308 -1.62 1.96 10.79
N SER A 309 -1.11 0.84 10.29
CA SER A 309 -1.18 0.53 8.86
C SER A 309 -2.62 0.30 8.40
N ALA A 310 -3.41 -0.51 9.10
CA ALA A 310 -4.80 -0.78 8.74
C ALA A 310 -5.68 0.48 8.83
N ASN A 311 -5.50 1.28 9.88
CA ASN A 311 -6.20 2.56 10.04
C ASN A 311 -5.89 3.52 8.88
N GLY A 312 -4.63 3.64 8.48
CA GLY A 312 -4.21 4.47 7.34
C GLY A 312 -4.83 4.03 6.01
N VAL A 313 -4.93 2.73 5.74
CA VAL A 313 -5.58 2.21 4.53
C VAL A 313 -7.09 2.50 4.56
N ILE A 314 -7.79 2.27 5.68
CA ILE A 314 -9.22 2.58 5.81
C ILE A 314 -9.47 4.08 5.61
N PHE A 315 -8.62 4.92 6.20
CA PHE A 315 -8.73 6.38 6.10
C PHE A 315 -8.58 6.86 4.65
N THR A 316 -7.49 6.44 3.99
CA THR A 316 -7.22 6.81 2.58
C THR A 316 -8.24 6.20 1.61
N SER A 317 -8.83 5.05 1.98
CA SER A 317 -10.14 4.49 1.56
C SER A 317 -11.04 5.45 0.80
N SER A 318 -11.60 6.33 1.62
CA SER A 318 -12.67 7.25 1.29
C SER A 318 -12.34 8.23 0.16
N ARG A 319 -11.11 8.76 0.12
CA ARG A 319 -10.69 9.74 -0.89
C ARG A 319 -10.75 9.18 -2.30
N LEU A 320 -10.43 7.90 -2.46
CA LEU A 320 -10.48 7.22 -3.74
C LEU A 320 -11.91 7.09 -4.27
N PHE A 321 -12.86 6.71 -3.41
CA PHE A 321 -14.28 6.64 -3.78
C PHE A 321 -14.83 8.00 -4.20
N TYR A 322 -14.39 9.06 -3.52
CA TYR A 322 -14.77 10.44 -3.83
C TYR A 322 -14.33 10.87 -5.23
N VAL A 323 -13.08 10.61 -5.61
CA VAL A 323 -12.57 10.88 -6.97
C VAL A 323 -13.32 10.04 -8.02
N GLY A 324 -13.58 8.77 -7.72
CA GLY A 324 -14.32 7.88 -8.62
C GLY A 324 -15.75 8.33 -8.90
N ALA A 325 -16.49 8.78 -7.90
CA ALA A 325 -17.89 9.18 -8.12
C ALA A 325 -18.04 10.53 -8.81
N ARG A 326 -17.08 11.45 -8.66
CA ARG A 326 -17.05 12.71 -9.44
C ARG A 326 -17.08 12.47 -10.95
N GLU A 327 -16.45 11.38 -11.39
CA GLU A 327 -16.44 10.95 -12.79
C GLU A 327 -17.60 9.99 -13.15
N GLY A 328 -18.58 9.80 -12.26
CA GLY A 328 -19.71 8.90 -12.46
C GLY A 328 -19.36 7.41 -12.46
N HIS A 329 -18.16 7.05 -12.00
CA HIS A 329 -17.66 5.68 -11.99
C HIS A 329 -17.98 4.92 -10.70
N MET A 330 -18.46 5.59 -9.66
CA MET A 330 -18.86 4.97 -8.40
C MET A 330 -20.26 5.43 -7.98
N PRO A 331 -21.01 4.60 -7.22
CA PRO A 331 -22.27 5.02 -6.63
C PRO A 331 -22.10 6.25 -5.73
N LEU A 332 -22.94 7.26 -5.92
CA LEU A 332 -22.94 8.50 -5.14
C LEU A 332 -23.02 8.26 -3.62
N VAL A 333 -23.63 7.16 -3.20
CA VAL A 333 -23.75 6.84 -1.77
C VAL A 333 -22.39 6.64 -1.08
N LEU A 334 -21.38 6.15 -1.81
CA LEU A 334 -20.04 5.92 -1.26
C LEU A 334 -19.25 7.21 -1.05
N THR A 335 -19.74 8.34 -1.56
CA THR A 335 -19.09 9.65 -1.41
C THR A 335 -19.79 10.54 -0.40
N MET A 336 -20.89 10.07 0.20
CA MET A 336 -21.64 10.85 1.18
C MET A 336 -20.93 10.87 2.53
N ILE A 337 -21.09 11.99 3.22
CA ILE A 337 -20.44 12.28 4.50
C ILE A 337 -21.51 12.43 5.58
N ASN A 338 -21.26 11.89 6.78
CA ASN A 338 -22.17 12.04 7.92
C ASN A 338 -22.19 13.48 8.43
N LYS A 339 -23.39 14.01 8.69
CA LYS A 339 -23.57 15.42 9.10
C LYS A 339 -22.92 15.77 10.45
N ASN A 340 -22.93 14.84 11.40
CA ASN A 340 -22.49 15.08 12.78
C ASN A 340 -20.99 14.85 12.94
N THR A 341 -20.50 13.71 12.43
CA THR A 341 -19.11 13.28 12.60
C THR A 341 -18.20 13.75 11.47
N ARG A 342 -18.77 14.23 10.35
CA ARG A 342 -18.06 14.59 9.11
C ARG A 342 -17.22 13.45 8.54
N THR A 343 -17.64 12.21 8.77
CA THR A 343 -16.95 10.99 8.31
C THR A 343 -17.65 10.36 7.11
N PRO A 344 -16.90 9.77 6.15
CA PRO A 344 -17.44 9.06 5.00
C PRO A 344 -17.86 7.62 5.36
N ILE A 345 -18.90 7.50 6.21
CA ILE A 345 -19.35 6.23 6.79
C ILE A 345 -19.58 5.11 5.74
N PRO A 346 -20.29 5.35 4.61
CA PRO A 346 -20.59 4.27 3.67
C PRO A 346 -19.33 3.67 3.01
N ALA A 347 -18.35 4.50 2.64
CA ALA A 347 -17.09 4.03 2.07
C ALA A 347 -16.25 3.23 3.10
N VAL A 348 -16.21 3.70 4.35
CA VAL A 348 -15.48 3.03 5.43
C VAL A 348 -16.10 1.66 5.72
N ILE A 349 -17.43 1.59 5.86
CA ILE A 349 -18.14 0.33 6.07
C ILE A 349 -17.96 -0.61 4.88
N PHE A 350 -18.05 -0.12 3.65
CA PHE A 350 -17.84 -0.93 2.45
C PHE A 350 -16.45 -1.57 2.43
N THR A 351 -15.41 -0.78 2.74
CA THR A 351 -14.02 -1.27 2.80
C THR A 351 -13.84 -2.28 3.94
N GLY A 352 -14.42 -2.02 5.11
CA GLY A 352 -14.37 -2.92 6.26
C GLY A 352 -15.07 -4.26 6.00
N LEU A 353 -16.27 -4.22 5.42
CA LEU A 353 -17.04 -5.42 5.05
C LEU A 353 -16.31 -6.25 3.98
N LEU A 354 -15.73 -5.61 2.96
CA LEU A 354 -14.91 -6.33 1.97
C LEU A 354 -13.68 -6.97 2.62
N SER A 355 -13.03 -6.29 3.57
CA SER A 355 -11.88 -6.85 4.28
C SER A 355 -12.27 -8.10 5.08
N ILE A 356 -13.42 -8.06 5.77
CA ILE A 356 -13.95 -9.24 6.48
C ILE A 356 -14.35 -10.37 5.50
N ALA A 357 -14.87 -10.02 4.32
CA ALA A 357 -15.17 -11.01 3.28
C ALA A 357 -13.90 -11.70 2.77
N PHE A 358 -12.82 -10.95 2.48
CA PHE A 358 -11.53 -11.54 2.08
C PHE A 358 -10.91 -12.40 3.17
N LEU A 359 -11.08 -12.02 4.43
CA LEU A 359 -10.67 -12.82 5.58
C LEU A 359 -11.39 -14.17 5.60
N SER A 360 -12.69 -14.19 5.30
CA SER A 360 -13.51 -15.42 5.29
C SER A 360 -13.23 -16.31 4.08
N LEU A 361 -12.73 -15.73 2.99
CA LEU A 361 -12.47 -16.44 1.72
C LEU A 361 -11.04 -16.99 1.62
N SER A 362 -10.12 -16.56 2.49
CA SER A 362 -8.70 -16.94 2.38
C SER A 362 -8.13 -17.45 3.70
N ASN A 363 -7.53 -18.64 3.62
CA ASN A 363 -6.85 -19.27 4.76
C ASN A 363 -5.37 -18.90 4.87
N ASN A 364 -4.79 -18.20 3.88
CA ASN A 364 -3.35 -17.92 3.82
C ASN A 364 -3.03 -16.48 3.41
N ILE A 365 -2.26 -15.80 4.26
CA ILE A 365 -1.78 -14.42 4.06
C ILE A 365 -0.96 -14.28 2.77
N PHE A 366 -0.08 -15.24 2.47
CA PHE A 366 0.79 -15.15 1.29
C PHE A 366 0.02 -15.32 -0.01
N SER A 367 -1.05 -16.12 -0.02
CA SER A 367 -1.96 -16.19 -1.17
C SER A 367 -2.68 -14.86 -1.39
N LEU A 368 -3.16 -14.19 -0.32
CA LEU A 368 -3.72 -12.84 -0.44
C LEU A 368 -2.70 -11.86 -1.02
N ILE A 369 -1.44 -11.90 -0.55
CA ILE A 369 -0.37 -11.07 -1.10
C ILE A 369 -0.21 -11.35 -2.60
N ASN A 370 -0.16 -12.61 -3.03
CA ASN A 370 -0.05 -12.97 -4.45
C ASN A 370 -1.23 -12.42 -5.28
N TYR A 371 -2.47 -12.54 -4.79
CA TYR A 371 -3.66 -12.02 -5.47
C TYR A 371 -3.56 -10.51 -5.69
N ILE A 372 -3.11 -9.78 -4.67
CA ILE A 372 -2.93 -8.32 -4.74
C ILE A 372 -1.83 -7.98 -5.73
N GLN A 373 -0.65 -8.62 -5.63
CA GLN A 373 0.54 -8.20 -6.37
C GLN A 373 0.34 -8.33 -7.89
N ILE A 374 -0.29 -9.40 -8.38
CA ILE A 374 -0.50 -9.61 -9.81
C ILE A 374 -1.34 -8.49 -10.41
N VAL A 375 -2.47 -8.21 -9.77
CA VAL A 375 -3.41 -7.20 -10.26
C VAL A 375 -2.83 -5.79 -10.08
N TYR A 376 -2.13 -5.55 -8.98
CA TYR A 376 -1.42 -4.30 -8.71
C TYR A 376 -0.35 -4.03 -9.77
N TRP A 377 0.57 -4.97 -10.02
CA TRP A 377 1.65 -4.78 -11.00
C TRP A 377 1.15 -4.69 -12.44
N LEU A 378 0.07 -5.38 -12.79
CA LEU A 378 -0.60 -5.20 -14.07
C LEU A 378 -1.15 -3.76 -14.22
N ALA A 379 -1.80 -3.24 -13.17
CA ALA A 379 -2.29 -1.86 -13.15
C ALA A 379 -1.15 -0.83 -13.24
N ILE A 380 -0.04 -1.05 -12.53
CA ILE A 380 1.15 -0.19 -12.62
C ILE A 380 1.77 -0.25 -14.02
N ALA A 381 1.84 -1.42 -14.66
CA ALA A 381 2.31 -1.56 -16.04
C ALA A 381 1.46 -0.72 -17.00
N CYS A 382 0.14 -0.69 -16.82
CA CYS A 382 -0.75 0.18 -17.59
C CYS A 382 -0.45 1.68 -17.36
N VAL A 383 -0.19 2.12 -16.13
CA VAL A 383 0.19 3.53 -15.87
C VAL A 383 1.50 3.91 -16.57
N ILE A 384 2.48 3.00 -16.60
CA ILE A 384 3.75 3.26 -17.28
C ILE A 384 3.58 3.22 -18.81
N ALA A 385 2.71 2.35 -19.33
CA ALA A 385 2.29 2.39 -20.73
C ALA A 385 1.63 3.74 -21.08
N ALA A 386 0.85 4.33 -20.17
CA ALA A 386 0.29 5.66 -20.33
C ALA A 386 1.37 6.73 -20.48
N LEU A 387 2.49 6.64 -19.75
CA LEU A 387 3.63 7.56 -19.91
C LEU A 387 4.15 7.55 -21.36
N PHE A 388 4.37 6.37 -21.94
CA PHE A 388 4.82 6.26 -23.34
C PHE A 388 3.78 6.82 -24.32
N TRP A 389 2.49 6.55 -24.08
CA TRP A 389 1.41 7.05 -24.92
C TRP A 389 1.30 8.58 -24.84
N LEU A 390 1.39 9.17 -23.65
CA LEU A 390 1.35 10.63 -23.45
C LEU A 390 2.58 11.32 -24.07
N ARG A 391 3.74 10.66 -24.08
CA ARG A 391 4.92 11.14 -24.82
C ARG A 391 4.69 11.25 -26.32
N LYS A 392 3.95 10.30 -26.89
CA LYS A 392 3.62 10.30 -28.33
C LYS A 392 2.49 11.26 -28.66
N LYS A 393 1.44 11.33 -27.84
CA LYS A 393 0.25 12.14 -28.12
C LYS A 393 0.44 13.63 -27.80
N MET A 394 1.21 13.95 -26.78
CA MET A 394 1.49 15.33 -26.36
C MET A 394 3.01 15.57 -26.35
N PRO A 395 3.65 15.66 -27.53
CA PRO A 395 5.10 15.86 -27.61
C PRO A 395 5.53 17.22 -27.07
N ASP A 396 4.72 18.26 -27.30
CA ASP A 396 5.04 19.67 -27.00
C ASP A 396 4.56 20.13 -25.60
N ALA A 397 3.94 19.24 -24.82
CA ALA A 397 3.52 19.58 -23.47
C ALA A 397 4.74 19.87 -22.58
N GLU A 398 4.66 20.92 -21.78
CA GLU A 398 5.71 21.26 -20.82
C GLU A 398 5.83 20.13 -19.79
N ARG A 399 7.02 19.51 -19.73
CA ARG A 399 7.35 18.46 -18.77
C ARG A 399 8.39 19.00 -17.79
N PRO A 400 7.98 19.50 -16.61
CA PRO A 400 8.92 20.00 -15.61
C PRO A 400 9.96 18.96 -15.20
N ILE A 401 9.54 17.69 -15.15
CA ILE A 401 10.36 16.51 -14.95
C ILE A 401 10.19 15.63 -16.19
N LYS A 402 11.31 15.30 -16.84
CA LYS A 402 11.35 14.38 -17.99
C LYS A 402 12.40 13.32 -17.71
N VAL A 403 11.95 12.08 -17.48
CA VAL A 403 12.85 10.96 -17.20
C VAL A 403 13.51 10.44 -18.47
N ASN A 404 14.72 9.90 -18.38
CA ASN A 404 15.32 9.21 -19.52
C ASN A 404 14.49 7.95 -19.85
N LEU A 405 14.25 7.66 -21.15
CA LEU A 405 13.46 6.51 -21.61
C LEU A 405 13.97 5.16 -21.10
N PHE A 406 15.25 5.06 -20.76
CA PHE A 406 15.82 3.87 -20.15
C PHE A 406 15.05 3.41 -18.91
N PHE A 407 14.71 4.32 -17.99
CA PHE A 407 14.03 4.00 -16.73
C PHE A 407 12.59 3.45 -16.89
N PRO A 408 11.68 4.10 -17.64
CA PRO A 408 10.34 3.56 -17.82
C PRO A 408 10.35 2.27 -18.66
N ILE A 409 11.32 2.07 -19.57
CA ILE A 409 11.44 0.83 -20.35
C ILE A 409 11.84 -0.33 -19.43
N THR A 410 12.89 -0.16 -18.63
CA THR A 410 13.35 -1.20 -17.69
C THR A 410 12.29 -1.51 -16.65
N PHE A 411 11.60 -0.49 -16.13
CA PHE A 411 10.53 -0.66 -15.18
C PHE A 411 9.30 -1.36 -15.78
N LEU A 412 8.90 -1.03 -17.01
CA LEU A 412 7.80 -1.71 -17.70
C LEU A 412 8.12 -3.19 -17.95
N ILE A 413 9.35 -3.50 -18.39
CA ILE A 413 9.81 -4.89 -18.55
C ILE A 413 9.74 -5.63 -17.22
N GLY A 414 10.21 -5.01 -16.12
CA GLY A 414 10.11 -5.58 -14.79
C GLY A 414 8.67 -5.82 -14.33
N CYS A 415 7.76 -4.86 -14.57
CA CYS A 415 6.34 -5.04 -14.25
C CYS A 415 5.71 -6.20 -15.04
N ILE A 416 6.04 -6.32 -16.34
CA ILE A 416 5.56 -7.44 -17.17
C ILE A 416 6.13 -8.77 -16.67
N ALA A 417 7.42 -8.82 -16.33
CA ALA A 417 8.04 -10.02 -15.76
C ALA A 417 7.37 -10.42 -14.43
N LEU A 418 7.08 -9.43 -13.57
CA LEU A 418 6.33 -9.63 -12.34
C LEU A 418 4.89 -10.08 -12.56
N VAL A 419 4.30 -9.93 -13.75
CA VAL A 419 2.97 -10.49 -14.05
C VAL A 419 3.10 -11.87 -14.69
N VAL A 420 4.03 -12.05 -15.63
CA VAL A 420 4.13 -13.27 -16.45
C VAL A 420 4.79 -14.42 -15.70
N VAL A 421 5.86 -14.18 -14.96
CA VAL A 421 6.62 -15.24 -14.28
C VAL A 421 5.80 -15.93 -13.17
N PRO A 422 5.03 -15.19 -12.34
CA PRO A 422 4.18 -15.79 -11.31
C PRO A 422 2.99 -16.60 -11.84
N ILE A 423 2.57 -16.42 -13.11
CA ILE A 423 1.57 -17.31 -13.74
C ILE A 423 2.06 -18.75 -13.74
N VAL A 424 3.38 -18.96 -13.91
CA VAL A 424 4.00 -20.29 -13.89
C VAL A 424 4.21 -20.77 -12.45
N GLY A 425 4.65 -19.87 -11.55
CA GLY A 425 4.95 -20.22 -10.16
C GLY A 425 3.72 -20.54 -9.29
N SER A 426 2.64 -19.76 -9.44
CA SER A 426 1.39 -19.90 -8.67
C SER A 426 0.17 -19.66 -9.57
N PRO A 427 -0.16 -20.59 -10.49
CA PRO A 427 -1.23 -20.39 -11.48
C PRO A 427 -2.61 -20.22 -10.86
N LYS A 428 -2.92 -20.94 -9.78
CA LYS A 428 -4.21 -20.85 -9.08
C LYS A 428 -4.41 -19.45 -8.51
N ASP A 429 -3.40 -18.95 -7.80
CA ASP A 429 -3.45 -17.63 -7.18
C ASP A 429 -3.59 -16.53 -8.23
N THR A 430 -2.89 -16.70 -9.35
CA THR A 430 -2.94 -15.78 -10.48
C THR A 430 -4.31 -15.74 -11.14
N ALA A 431 -4.90 -16.92 -11.40
CA ALA A 431 -6.21 -17.02 -12.00
C ALA A 431 -7.30 -16.36 -11.14
N ILE A 432 -7.22 -16.52 -9.81
CA ILE A 432 -8.14 -15.88 -8.86
C ILE A 432 -7.98 -14.36 -8.91
N GLY A 433 -6.75 -13.83 -8.80
CA GLY A 433 -6.50 -12.39 -8.85
C GLY A 433 -7.02 -11.74 -10.14
N ILE A 434 -6.70 -12.33 -11.30
CA ILE A 434 -7.18 -11.87 -12.61
C ILE A 434 -8.71 -12.01 -12.71
N GLY A 435 -9.28 -13.11 -12.22
CA GLY A 435 -10.73 -13.33 -12.20
C GLY A 435 -11.47 -12.24 -11.43
N ILE A 436 -10.98 -11.86 -10.25
CA ILE A 436 -11.53 -10.77 -9.44
C ILE A 436 -11.38 -9.43 -10.18
N MET A 437 -10.23 -9.16 -10.81
CA MET A 437 -10.07 -7.95 -11.62
C MET A 437 -11.09 -7.88 -12.77
N LEU A 438 -11.32 -9.00 -13.47
CA LEU A 438 -12.24 -9.06 -14.61
C LEU A 438 -13.70 -8.83 -14.19
N THR A 439 -14.06 -8.95 -12.92
CA THR A 439 -15.39 -8.54 -12.41
C THR A 439 -15.66 -7.04 -12.62
N ALA A 440 -14.63 -6.22 -12.80
CA ALA A 440 -14.78 -4.81 -13.17
C ALA A 440 -15.53 -4.65 -14.51
N ILE A 441 -15.33 -5.57 -15.47
CA ILE A 441 -15.90 -5.46 -16.81
C ILE A 441 -17.43 -5.54 -16.80
N PRO A 442 -18.09 -6.59 -16.27
CA PRO A 442 -19.54 -6.64 -16.24
C PRO A 442 -20.13 -5.48 -15.40
N VAL A 443 -19.47 -5.10 -14.30
CA VAL A 443 -19.93 -3.96 -13.49
C VAL A 443 -19.87 -2.66 -14.29
N TYR A 444 -18.78 -2.39 -15.02
CA TYR A 444 -18.67 -1.20 -15.86
C TYR A 444 -19.73 -1.19 -16.97
N LEU A 445 -19.93 -2.32 -17.66
CA LEU A 445 -20.90 -2.42 -18.75
C LEU A 445 -22.32 -2.15 -18.25
N ILE A 446 -22.71 -2.75 -17.13
CA ILE A 446 -24.05 -2.62 -16.55
C ILE A 446 -24.26 -1.25 -15.91
N PHE A 447 -23.28 -0.76 -15.15
CA PHE A 447 -23.46 0.41 -14.28
C PHE A 447 -22.96 1.73 -14.87
N VAL A 448 -22.03 1.72 -15.82
CA VAL A 448 -21.43 2.95 -16.37
C VAL A 448 -21.69 3.10 -17.87
N ALA A 449 -21.39 2.08 -18.68
CA ALA A 449 -21.51 2.17 -20.14
C ALA A 449 -22.96 2.16 -20.63
N TRP A 450 -23.85 1.41 -19.98
CA TRP A 450 -25.25 1.30 -20.37
C TRP A 450 -26.01 2.58 -20.00
N LYS A 451 -26.16 3.52 -20.95
CA LYS A 451 -26.91 4.77 -20.72
C LYS A 451 -28.43 4.59 -20.80
N SER A 452 -28.92 3.62 -21.58
CA SER A 452 -30.34 3.33 -21.82
C SER A 452 -30.92 2.27 -20.86
N LYS A 453 -30.64 2.39 -19.55
CA LYS A 453 -31.08 1.39 -18.58
C LYS A 453 -32.60 1.43 -18.35
N PRO A 454 -33.23 0.29 -18.01
CA PRO A 454 -34.59 0.27 -17.51
C PRO A 454 -34.72 1.18 -16.29
N LYS A 455 -35.81 1.96 -16.22
CA LYS A 455 -36.10 2.87 -15.09
C LYS A 455 -36.05 2.15 -13.74
N CYS A 456 -36.37 0.85 -13.69
CA CYS A 456 -36.31 0.02 -12.49
C CYS A 456 -34.92 0.01 -11.82
N ILE A 457 -33.83 -0.01 -12.60
CA ILE A 457 -32.46 -0.02 -12.06
C ILE A 457 -32.13 1.34 -11.42
N GLY A 458 -32.54 2.43 -12.09
CA GLY A 458 -32.40 3.79 -11.54
C GLY A 458 -33.18 3.95 -10.23
N ILE A 459 -34.44 3.50 -10.21
CA ILE A 459 -35.30 3.52 -9.02
C ILE A 459 -34.68 2.69 -7.88
N ALA A 460 -34.18 1.48 -8.15
CA ALA A 460 -33.53 0.65 -7.15
C ALA A 460 -32.30 1.34 -6.55
N SER A 461 -31.46 1.96 -7.39
CA SER A 461 -30.29 2.73 -6.94
C SER A 461 -30.70 3.93 -6.07
N GLU A 462 -31.74 4.67 -6.46
CA GLU A 462 -32.27 5.78 -5.67
C GLU A 462 -32.86 5.34 -4.33
N VAL A 463 -33.63 4.24 -4.31
CA VAL A 463 -34.20 3.68 -3.09
C VAL A 463 -33.09 3.24 -2.13
N MET A 464 -32.09 2.52 -2.65
CA MET A 464 -30.92 2.12 -1.87
C MET A 464 -30.15 3.34 -1.35
N THR A 465 -29.94 4.35 -2.18
CA THR A 465 -29.26 5.59 -1.79
C THR A 465 -30.03 6.31 -0.67
N LYS A 466 -31.35 6.47 -0.82
CA LYS A 466 -32.22 7.08 0.22
C LYS A 466 -32.25 6.27 1.50
N PHE A 467 -32.23 4.95 1.41
CA PHE A 467 -32.17 4.06 2.57
C PHE A 467 -30.86 4.27 3.34
N ILE A 468 -29.72 4.25 2.65
CA ILE A 468 -28.40 4.43 3.27
C ILE A 468 -28.25 5.86 3.83
N GLN A 469 -28.77 6.88 3.12
CA GLN A 469 -28.84 8.26 3.61
C GLN A 469 -29.57 8.37 4.95
N LYS A 470 -30.73 7.73 5.07
CA LYS A 470 -31.51 7.71 6.31
C LYS A 470 -30.83 6.89 7.40
N LEU A 471 -30.27 5.73 7.06
CA LEU A 471 -29.63 4.82 8.00
C LEU A 471 -28.40 5.45 8.67
N PHE A 472 -27.55 6.12 7.89
CA PHE A 472 -26.30 6.70 8.39
C PHE A 472 -26.32 8.22 8.52
N ILE A 473 -27.43 8.89 8.24
CA ILE A 473 -27.57 10.36 8.30
C ILE A 473 -26.43 11.03 7.50
N VAL A 474 -26.28 10.58 6.25
CA VAL A 474 -25.23 11.05 5.35
C VAL A 474 -25.80 11.98 4.28
N VAL A 475 -25.03 13.00 3.92
CA VAL A 475 -25.37 14.02 2.93
C VAL A 475 -24.28 14.10 1.86
N ASP A 476 -24.67 14.59 0.69
CA ASP A 476 -23.74 14.82 -0.42
C ASP A 476 -23.02 16.16 -0.21
N ASP A 477 -21.70 16.10 -0.13
CA ASP A 477 -20.80 17.24 0.08
C ASP A 477 -20.88 18.26 -1.08
N ALA A 478 -21.24 17.81 -2.28
CA ALA A 478 -21.33 18.65 -3.47
C ALA A 478 -22.57 19.57 -3.54
N LYS A 479 -23.49 19.49 -2.56
CA LYS A 479 -24.75 20.27 -2.57
C LYS A 479 -24.80 21.40 -1.53
N GLU A 480 -23.73 21.66 -0.79
CA GLU A 480 -23.64 22.79 0.15
C GLU A 480 -22.86 24.00 -0.39
N SER A 481 -22.50 24.06 -1.68
CA SER A 481 -21.93 25.25 -2.32
C SER A 481 -22.97 26.06 -3.10
#